data_AF-A0A7K4HAK2-F1
#
_entry.id   AF-A0A7K4HAK2-F1
#
_cell.length_a   1.000
_cell.length_b   1.000
_cell.length_c   1.000
_cell.angle_alpha   90.00
_cell.angle_beta   90.00
_cell.angle_gamma   90.00
#
_symmetry.space_group_name_H-M   'P 1'
#
loop_
_entity.id
_entity.type
_entity.pdbx_description
1 polymer ?
#
loop_
_entity_poly.entity_id
_entity_poly.type
_entity_poly.pdbx_seq_one_letter_code
_entity_poly.pdbx_strand_id
1 'polypeptide(L)'
;MEEENSHLTEELPFKYELYRKLTHLVVLGITFFYFTLGFLVQNIFVYILDFFPSIISDFFFSIYNMEENKMIFTQYLVVFLVGASLIGLMTADFTRILKPKLYPLKSVNRILRKKERHLRLGPHISMGIGCFSIILLYGPFQPIGPFSICISMTMSIFGDMTANLIGRKFGRSKIRTTKKTYEGLFAGMSVAYISGIITLLFLNQLYKINLLTLILLPLIGTMIMGILDFLDLDVDDNLSYNFVITTVLFFISIFLLA
;
A
#
# COMPACT_ATOMS: atom_id res chain seq x y z
N MET A 1 -13.83 -13.62 -31.00
CA MET A 1 -13.51 -13.67 -29.55
C MET A 1 -13.07 -15.08 -29.10
N GLU A 2 -13.22 -16.11 -29.94
CA GLU A 2 -12.79 -17.49 -29.65
C GLU A 2 -11.32 -17.78 -30.03
N GLU A 3 -10.73 -17.07 -30.99
CA GLU A 3 -9.34 -17.34 -31.43
C GLU A 3 -8.24 -16.68 -30.58
N GLU A 4 -8.55 -15.70 -29.73
CA GLU A 4 -7.55 -15.03 -28.87
C GLU A 4 -7.29 -15.78 -27.54
N ASN A 5 -7.95 -16.92 -27.33
CA ASN A 5 -7.86 -17.72 -26.11
C ASN A 5 -6.85 -18.88 -26.18
N SER A 6 -6.22 -19.13 -27.34
CA SER A 6 -5.36 -20.32 -27.56
C SER A 6 -3.94 -20.21 -27.01
N HIS A 7 -3.50 -19.04 -26.52
CA HIS A 7 -2.18 -18.85 -25.92
C HIS A 7 -2.24 -18.30 -24.48
N LEU A 8 -3.19 -18.78 -23.68
CA LEU A 8 -3.30 -18.42 -22.25
C LEU A 8 -2.29 -19.22 -21.41
N THR A 9 -1.02 -18.82 -21.45
CA THR A 9 -0.02 -19.30 -20.49
C THR A 9 -0.48 -18.97 -19.07
N GLU A 10 -0.30 -19.91 -18.12
CA GLU A 10 -0.61 -19.67 -16.69
C GLU A 10 0.15 -18.48 -16.12
N GLU A 11 1.33 -18.21 -16.67
CA GLU A 11 2.22 -17.14 -16.25
C GLU A 11 2.17 -15.95 -17.20
N LEU A 12 2.11 -14.76 -16.62
CA LEU A 12 2.20 -13.50 -17.33
C LEU A 12 3.63 -13.29 -17.85
N PRO A 13 3.82 -12.81 -19.10
CA PRO A 13 5.12 -12.36 -19.57
C PRO A 13 5.73 -11.32 -18.63
N PHE A 14 7.06 -11.34 -18.50
CA PHE A 14 7.79 -10.46 -17.57
C PHE A 14 7.41 -8.98 -17.70
N LYS A 15 7.21 -8.49 -18.94
CA LYS A 15 6.77 -7.12 -19.23
C LYS A 15 5.45 -6.76 -18.53
N TYR A 16 4.45 -7.65 -18.57
CA TYR A 16 3.14 -7.39 -17.95
C TYR A 16 3.19 -7.55 -16.43
N GLU A 17 4.05 -8.43 -15.91
CA GLU A 17 4.30 -8.52 -14.47
C GLU A 17 4.96 -7.24 -13.94
N LEU A 18 5.93 -6.68 -14.67
CA LEU A 18 6.52 -5.39 -14.34
C LEU A 18 5.47 -4.29 -14.31
N TYR A 19 4.62 -4.17 -15.34
CA TYR A 19 3.53 -3.20 -15.34
C TYR A 19 2.58 -3.39 -14.16
N ARG A 20 2.24 -4.62 -13.82
CA ARG A 20 1.42 -4.94 -12.66
C ARG A 20 2.07 -4.44 -11.36
N LYS A 21 3.35 -4.73 -11.13
CA LYS A 21 4.07 -4.24 -9.94
C LYS A 21 4.24 -2.72 -9.94
N LEU A 22 4.42 -2.08 -11.10
CA LEU A 22 4.43 -0.62 -11.21
C LEU A 22 3.09 0.00 -10.80
N THR A 23 1.95 -0.66 -11.04
CA THR A 23 0.66 -0.15 -10.53
C THR A 23 0.59 -0.12 -9.00
N HIS A 24 1.33 -0.99 -8.30
CA HIS A 24 1.39 -0.95 -6.84
C HIS A 24 2.15 0.29 -6.34
N LEU A 25 3.05 0.87 -7.13
CA LEU A 25 3.72 2.14 -6.79
C LEU A 25 2.74 3.32 -6.76
N VAL A 26 1.62 3.25 -7.48
CA VAL A 26 0.57 4.28 -7.40
C VAL A 26 0.01 4.37 -5.98
N VAL A 27 -0.07 3.23 -5.27
CA VAL A 27 -0.52 3.19 -3.87
C VAL A 27 0.49 3.86 -2.93
N LEU A 28 1.80 3.83 -3.22
CA LEU A 28 2.77 4.65 -2.47
C LEU A 28 2.52 6.15 -2.62
N GLY A 29 1.98 6.58 -3.76
CA GLY A 29 1.52 7.95 -3.94
C GLY A 29 0.47 8.35 -2.90
N ILE A 30 -0.46 7.44 -2.58
CA ILE A 30 -1.48 7.65 -1.52
C ILE A 30 -0.80 7.82 -0.16
N THR A 31 0.17 6.98 0.15
CA THR A 31 0.95 7.06 1.40
C THR A 31 1.72 8.38 1.51
N PHE A 32 2.29 8.85 0.41
CA PHE A 32 2.98 10.15 0.37
C PHE A 32 1.99 11.32 0.47
N PHE A 33 0.82 11.22 -0.16
CA PHE A 33 -0.26 12.19 -0.03
C PHE A 33 -0.78 12.32 1.40
N TYR A 34 -0.77 11.21 2.15
CA TYR A 34 -1.11 11.19 3.57
C TYR A 34 -0.26 12.19 4.38
N PHE A 35 1.02 12.38 4.05
CA PHE A 35 1.91 13.25 4.82
C PHE A 35 2.13 14.64 4.23
N THR A 36 1.94 14.82 2.92
CA THR A 36 2.34 16.06 2.23
C THR A 36 1.15 16.82 1.65
N LEU A 37 0.27 16.13 0.94
CA LEU A 37 -0.87 16.75 0.28
C LEU A 37 -1.97 17.15 1.26
N GLY A 38 -2.12 16.40 2.36
CA GLY A 38 -3.08 16.74 3.42
C GLY A 38 -2.92 18.17 3.93
N PHE A 39 -1.69 18.59 4.24
CA PHE A 39 -1.40 19.96 4.67
C PHE A 39 -1.67 21.01 3.58
N LEU A 40 -1.34 20.70 2.33
CA LEU A 40 -1.57 21.62 1.21
C LEU A 40 -3.08 21.80 0.96
N VAL A 41 -3.83 20.71 0.94
CA VAL A 41 -5.28 20.72 0.78
C VAL A 41 -5.92 21.44 1.97
N GLN A 42 -5.45 21.19 3.20
CA GLN A 42 -5.93 21.92 4.37
C GLN A 42 -5.79 23.43 4.18
N ASN A 43 -4.61 23.91 3.78
CA ASN A 43 -4.38 25.35 3.58
C ASN A 43 -5.28 25.94 2.49
N ILE A 44 -5.55 25.18 1.42
CA ILE A 44 -6.52 25.59 0.39
C ILE A 44 -7.93 25.69 0.99
N PHE A 45 -8.35 24.71 1.80
CA PHE A 45 -9.65 24.75 2.46
C PHE A 45 -9.77 25.91 3.43
N VAL A 46 -8.74 26.19 4.25
CA VAL A 46 -8.71 27.37 5.13
C VAL A 46 -8.90 28.64 4.29
N TYR A 47 -8.12 28.81 3.23
CA TYR A 47 -8.24 29.97 2.34
C TYR A 47 -9.62 30.09 1.69
N ILE A 48 -10.23 28.97 1.27
CA ILE A 48 -11.58 28.97 0.69
C ILE A 48 -12.63 29.33 1.74
N LEU A 49 -12.49 28.83 2.98
CA LEU A 49 -13.43 29.08 4.07
C LEU A 49 -13.45 30.55 4.50
N ASP A 50 -12.36 31.29 4.32
CA ASP A 50 -12.30 32.73 4.56
C ASP A 50 -13.28 33.54 3.69
N PHE A 51 -13.76 32.98 2.58
CA PHE A 51 -14.78 33.59 1.72
C PHE A 51 -16.22 33.28 2.15
N PHE A 52 -16.42 32.41 3.14
CA PHE A 52 -17.75 32.03 3.62
C PHE A 52 -18.14 32.80 4.90
N PRO A 53 -19.44 32.91 5.23
CA PRO A 53 -19.89 33.47 6.50
C PRO A 53 -19.29 32.72 7.69
N SER A 54 -19.01 33.45 8.79
CA SER A 54 -18.34 32.92 9.99
C SER A 54 -19.02 31.68 10.57
N ILE A 55 -20.35 31.61 10.53
CA ILE A 55 -21.12 30.45 11.01
C ILE A 55 -20.69 29.16 10.28
N ILE A 56 -20.41 29.23 8.97
CA ILE A 56 -20.00 28.08 8.16
C ILE A 56 -18.53 27.72 8.44
N SER A 57 -17.65 28.73 8.52
CA SER A 57 -16.24 28.50 8.83
C SER A 57 -16.09 27.89 10.23
N ASP A 58 -16.73 28.45 11.25
CA ASP A 58 -16.64 28.00 12.65
C ASP A 58 -17.18 26.57 12.80
N PHE A 59 -18.27 26.24 12.10
CA PHE A 59 -18.79 24.89 12.04
C PHE A 59 -17.77 23.92 11.43
N PHE A 60 -17.13 24.29 10.32
CA PHE A 60 -16.14 23.45 9.66
C PHE A 60 -14.87 23.27 10.51
N PHE A 61 -14.34 24.35 11.09
CA PHE A 61 -13.19 24.31 11.98
C PHE A 61 -13.45 23.43 13.22
N SER A 62 -14.66 23.50 13.80
CA SER A 62 -15.03 22.69 14.96
C SER A 62 -15.14 21.19 14.66
N ILE A 63 -15.69 20.79 13.49
CA ILE A 63 -15.80 19.38 13.11
C ILE A 63 -14.44 18.75 12.86
N TYR A 64 -13.56 19.46 12.14
CA TYR A 64 -12.29 18.89 11.69
C TYR A 64 -11.12 19.16 12.65
N ASN A 65 -11.39 19.86 13.75
CA ASN A 65 -10.41 20.32 14.73
C ASN A 65 -9.11 20.82 14.08
N MET A 66 -9.26 21.63 13.03
CA MET A 66 -8.15 22.06 12.17
C MET A 66 -7.14 22.94 12.90
N GLU A 67 -7.55 23.59 13.99
CA GLU A 67 -6.73 24.49 14.80
C GLU A 67 -5.78 23.72 15.73
N GLU A 68 -6.25 22.65 16.40
CA GLU A 68 -5.43 21.91 17.36
C GLU A 68 -4.59 20.79 16.71
N ASN A 69 -5.13 20.08 15.72
CA ASN A 69 -4.43 18.93 15.13
C ASN A 69 -4.68 18.75 13.63
N LYS A 70 -3.79 19.35 12.83
CA LYS A 70 -3.76 19.25 11.36
C LYS A 70 -3.76 17.83 10.80
N MET A 71 -3.28 16.84 11.57
CA MET A 71 -3.27 15.44 11.14
C MET A 71 -4.66 14.80 11.17
N ILE A 72 -5.59 15.31 11.99
CA ILE A 72 -6.97 14.80 12.05
C ILE A 72 -7.70 15.09 10.73
N PHE A 73 -7.62 16.33 10.23
CA PHE A 73 -8.18 16.68 8.93
C PHE A 73 -7.57 15.81 7.82
N THR A 74 -6.25 15.64 7.84
CA THR A 74 -5.54 14.84 6.84
C THR A 74 -5.97 13.37 6.88
N GLN A 75 -6.16 12.78 8.07
CA GLN A 75 -6.70 11.43 8.23
C GLN A 75 -8.09 11.31 7.60
N TYR A 76 -9.01 12.24 7.90
CA TYR A 76 -10.36 12.19 7.31
C TYR A 76 -10.34 12.36 5.80
N LEU A 77 -9.52 13.27 5.28
CA LEU A 77 -9.35 13.47 3.85
C LEU A 77 -8.85 12.19 3.17
N VAL A 78 -7.84 11.52 3.74
CA VAL A 78 -7.31 10.30 3.14
C VAL A 78 -8.31 9.15 3.24
N VAL A 79 -8.99 8.98 4.38
CA VAL A 79 -10.05 7.97 4.52
C VAL A 79 -11.14 8.20 3.47
N PHE A 80 -11.56 9.44 3.25
CA PHE A 80 -12.54 9.79 2.23
C PHE A 80 -12.03 9.47 0.81
N LEU A 81 -10.83 9.92 0.45
CA LEU A 81 -10.26 9.72 -0.89
C LEU A 81 -9.99 8.24 -1.20
N VAL A 82 -9.42 7.50 -0.25
CA VAL A 82 -9.17 6.06 -0.39
C VAL A 82 -10.47 5.29 -0.41
N GLY A 83 -11.45 5.65 0.43
CA GLY A 83 -12.78 5.05 0.43
C GLY A 83 -13.48 5.23 -0.91
N ALA A 84 -13.52 6.45 -1.44
CA ALA A 84 -14.07 6.74 -2.77
C ALA A 84 -13.34 5.97 -3.88
N SER A 85 -12.01 5.92 -3.82
CA SER A 85 -11.18 5.17 -4.78
C SER A 85 -11.47 3.66 -4.72
N LEU A 86 -11.61 3.09 -3.51
CA LEU A 86 -11.90 1.67 -3.31
C LEU A 86 -13.29 1.32 -3.85
N ILE A 87 -14.30 2.16 -3.60
CA ILE A 87 -15.64 1.99 -4.18
C ILE A 87 -15.54 1.97 -5.71
N GLY A 88 -14.85 2.95 -6.32
CA GLY A 88 -14.65 3.02 -7.77
C GLY A 88 -13.96 1.77 -8.34
N LEU A 89 -12.88 1.32 -7.69
CA LEU A 89 -12.13 0.11 -8.09
C LEU A 89 -12.99 -1.15 -7.95
N MET A 90 -13.73 -1.30 -6.85
CA MET A 90 -14.65 -2.42 -6.65
C MET A 90 -15.77 -2.41 -7.69
N THR A 91 -16.39 -1.26 -7.97
CA THR A 91 -17.41 -1.15 -9.02
C THR A 91 -16.85 -1.53 -10.39
N ALA A 92 -15.64 -1.08 -10.71
CA ALA A 92 -14.97 -1.43 -11.96
C ALA A 92 -14.72 -2.95 -12.06
N ASP A 93 -14.24 -3.58 -10.98
CA ASP A 93 -13.93 -5.01 -10.96
C ASP A 93 -15.18 -5.89 -10.91
N PHE A 94 -16.24 -5.48 -10.21
CA PHE A 94 -17.55 -6.11 -10.30
C PHE A 94 -18.12 -6.02 -11.71
N THR A 95 -17.98 -4.88 -12.38
CA THR A 95 -18.39 -4.74 -13.79
C THR A 95 -17.58 -5.65 -14.70
N ARG A 96 -16.27 -5.79 -14.45
CA ARG A 96 -15.39 -6.74 -15.17
C ARG A 96 -15.86 -8.19 -15.00
N ILE A 97 -16.24 -8.59 -13.79
CA ILE A 97 -16.67 -9.96 -13.46
C ILE A 97 -18.08 -10.24 -14.00
N LEU A 98 -19.05 -9.37 -13.70
CA LEU A 98 -20.47 -9.61 -14.00
C LEU A 98 -20.83 -9.28 -15.46
N LYS A 99 -20.22 -8.24 -16.04
CA LYS A 99 -20.53 -7.76 -17.40
C LYS A 99 -19.25 -7.44 -18.19
N PRO A 100 -18.39 -8.43 -18.48
CA PRO A 100 -17.10 -8.23 -19.15
C PRO A 100 -17.18 -7.53 -20.51
N LYS A 101 -18.30 -7.67 -21.23
CA LYS A 101 -18.51 -6.99 -22.52
C LYS A 101 -18.59 -5.47 -22.38
N LEU A 102 -19.15 -4.98 -21.27
CA LEU A 102 -19.36 -3.57 -20.95
C LEU A 102 -18.19 -2.94 -20.18
N TYR A 103 -17.23 -3.75 -19.72
CA TYR A 103 -16.08 -3.26 -18.96
C TYR A 103 -15.25 -2.28 -19.81
N PRO A 104 -15.11 -1.00 -19.41
CA PRO A 104 -14.47 0.02 -20.23
C PRO A 104 -12.96 -0.16 -20.36
N LEU A 105 -12.31 -0.73 -19.33
CA LEU A 105 -10.86 -0.85 -19.24
C LEU A 105 -10.35 -2.23 -19.70
N LYS A 106 -10.77 -2.69 -20.88
CA LYS A 106 -10.42 -4.03 -21.40
C LYS A 106 -8.91 -4.30 -21.46
N SER A 107 -8.09 -3.26 -21.59
CA SER A 107 -6.63 -3.34 -21.57
C SER A 107 -6.07 -3.86 -20.24
N VAL A 108 -6.75 -3.62 -19.10
CA VAL A 108 -6.35 -4.10 -17.77
C VAL A 108 -6.37 -5.62 -17.68
N ASN A 109 -7.19 -6.31 -18.47
CA ASN A 109 -7.20 -7.78 -18.50
C ASN A 109 -5.86 -8.37 -18.96
N ARG A 110 -5.01 -7.60 -19.65
CA ARG A 110 -3.68 -8.04 -20.09
C ARG A 110 -2.69 -8.17 -18.93
N ILE A 111 -2.91 -7.47 -17.81
CA ILE A 111 -2.05 -7.54 -16.62
C ILE A 111 -2.57 -8.50 -15.54
N LEU A 112 -3.76 -9.06 -15.71
CA LEU A 112 -4.36 -10.04 -14.79
C LEU A 112 -3.95 -11.47 -15.14
N ARG A 113 -3.62 -12.28 -14.12
CA ARG A 113 -3.34 -13.71 -14.27
C ARG A 113 -4.61 -14.48 -14.60
N LYS A 114 -4.47 -15.68 -15.16
CA LYS A 114 -5.62 -16.55 -15.52
C LYS A 114 -6.59 -16.76 -14.36
N LYS A 115 -6.06 -16.97 -13.14
CA LYS A 115 -6.86 -17.12 -11.90
C LYS A 115 -7.61 -15.84 -11.47
N GLU A 116 -7.17 -14.67 -11.93
CA GLU A 116 -7.71 -13.35 -11.57
C GLU A 116 -8.75 -12.85 -12.59
N ARG A 117 -8.80 -13.40 -13.80
CA ARG A 117 -9.62 -12.84 -14.91
C ARG A 117 -11.13 -13.01 -14.78
N HIS A 118 -11.63 -13.97 -13.99
CA HIS A 118 -13.05 -14.33 -14.01
C HIS A 118 -13.75 -14.26 -12.65
N LEU A 119 -13.23 -14.93 -11.62
CA LEU A 119 -13.96 -15.11 -10.36
C LEU A 119 -13.31 -14.41 -9.16
N ARG A 120 -12.04 -14.02 -9.27
CA ARG A 120 -11.32 -13.39 -8.17
C ARG A 120 -11.23 -11.89 -8.36
N LEU A 121 -11.33 -11.18 -7.23
CA LEU A 121 -11.00 -9.77 -7.15
C LEU A 121 -9.57 -9.54 -7.64
N GLY A 122 -9.36 -8.44 -8.34
CA GLY A 122 -8.03 -8.05 -8.79
C GLY A 122 -7.07 -7.84 -7.60
N PRO A 123 -5.76 -8.09 -7.79
CA PRO A 123 -4.77 -7.90 -6.72
C PRO A 123 -4.73 -6.45 -6.20
N HIS A 124 -5.06 -5.47 -7.05
CA HIS A 124 -5.17 -4.06 -6.69
C HIS A 124 -6.32 -3.78 -5.69
N ILE A 125 -7.41 -4.56 -5.71
CA ILE A 125 -8.48 -4.45 -4.71
C ILE A 125 -8.01 -5.00 -3.38
N SER A 126 -7.37 -6.17 -3.38
CA SER A 126 -6.81 -6.76 -2.16
C SER A 126 -5.83 -5.80 -1.48
N MET A 127 -4.94 -5.20 -2.26
CA MET A 127 -4.03 -4.15 -1.82
C MET A 127 -4.77 -2.91 -1.30
N GLY A 128 -5.79 -2.43 -2.02
CA GLY A 128 -6.61 -1.28 -1.62
C GLY A 128 -7.36 -1.50 -0.32
N ILE A 129 -7.95 -2.68 -0.12
CA ILE A 129 -8.60 -3.10 1.13
C ILE A 129 -7.56 -3.13 2.26
N GLY A 130 -6.38 -3.72 2.03
CA GLY A 130 -5.31 -3.75 3.03
C GLY A 130 -4.87 -2.34 3.44
N CYS A 131 -4.62 -1.46 2.47
CA CYS A 131 -4.26 -0.06 2.70
C CYS A 131 -5.35 0.70 3.47
N PHE A 132 -6.62 0.58 3.04
CA PHE A 132 -7.74 1.22 3.71
C PHE A 132 -7.92 0.73 5.16
N SER A 133 -7.75 -0.57 5.38
CA SER A 133 -7.90 -1.18 6.70
C SER A 133 -6.85 -0.67 7.69
N ILE A 134 -5.58 -0.61 7.28
CA ILE A 134 -4.52 -0.10 8.16
C ILE A 134 -4.67 1.40 8.43
N ILE A 135 -5.15 2.18 7.46
CA ILE A 135 -5.42 3.62 7.64
C ILE A 135 -6.54 3.83 8.65
N LEU A 136 -7.63 3.07 8.57
CA LEU A 136 -8.73 3.17 9.52
C LEU A 136 -8.32 2.75 10.93
N LEU A 137 -7.57 1.65 11.05
CA LEU A 137 -7.20 1.08 12.35
C LEU A 137 -6.09 1.86 13.04
N TYR A 138 -5.03 2.20 12.33
CA TYR A 138 -3.83 2.79 12.92
C TYR A 138 -3.73 4.29 12.69
N GLY A 139 -4.29 4.82 11.61
CA GLY A 139 -4.20 6.25 11.26
C GLY A 139 -4.65 7.22 12.37
N PRO A 140 -5.68 6.93 13.19
CA PRO A 140 -6.06 7.82 14.29
C PRO A 140 -5.00 7.99 15.39
N PHE A 141 -4.07 7.04 15.54
CA PHE A 141 -3.07 7.02 16.62
C PHE A 141 -1.84 7.87 16.29
N GLN A 142 -2.00 9.19 16.26
CA GLN A 142 -0.94 10.12 15.86
C GLN A 142 0.16 10.26 16.92
N PRO A 143 1.45 10.38 16.55
CA PRO A 143 2.01 10.27 15.19
C PRO A 143 2.38 8.82 14.79
N ILE A 144 2.31 7.88 15.73
CA ILE A 144 2.83 6.51 15.60
C ILE A 144 2.13 5.76 14.45
N GLY A 145 0.81 5.91 14.34
CA GLY A 145 -0.03 5.28 13.34
C GLY A 145 0.41 5.55 11.91
N PRO A 146 0.36 6.81 11.45
CA PRO A 146 0.84 7.17 10.11
C PRO A 146 2.28 6.76 9.88
N PHE A 147 3.14 6.97 10.88
CA PHE A 147 4.54 6.62 10.81
C PHE A 147 4.72 5.12 10.48
N SER A 148 4.03 4.24 11.22
CA SER A 148 4.06 2.79 10.99
C SER A 148 3.44 2.37 9.66
N ILE A 149 2.35 3.02 9.24
CA ILE A 149 1.72 2.80 7.93
C ILE A 149 2.68 3.15 6.78
N CYS A 150 3.42 4.25 6.93
CA CYS A 150 4.34 4.74 5.91
C CYS A 150 5.49 3.76 5.64
N ILE A 151 6.17 3.36 6.72
CA ILE A 151 7.29 2.44 6.65
C ILE A 151 6.82 1.06 6.17
N SER A 152 5.73 0.52 6.70
CA SER A 152 5.25 -0.82 6.36
C SER A 152 4.85 -0.93 4.89
N MET A 153 4.11 0.04 4.35
CA MET A 153 3.69 0.04 2.95
C MET A 153 4.89 0.16 2.01
N THR A 154 5.84 1.04 2.33
CA THR A 154 7.04 1.24 1.51
C THR A 154 7.87 -0.04 1.45
N MET A 155 8.14 -0.65 2.61
CA MET A 155 8.86 -1.92 2.69
C MET A 155 8.13 -3.05 1.95
N SER A 156 6.82 -3.18 2.17
CA SER A 156 6.01 -4.25 1.58
C SER A 156 6.00 -4.16 0.05
N ILE A 157 5.82 -2.96 -0.50
CA ILE A 157 5.70 -2.76 -1.95
C ILE A 157 7.05 -2.98 -2.65
N PHE A 158 8.12 -2.36 -2.15
CA PHE A 158 9.44 -2.50 -2.77
C PHE A 158 10.03 -3.90 -2.57
N GLY A 159 9.83 -4.50 -1.39
CA GLY A 159 10.29 -5.84 -1.09
C GLY A 159 9.60 -6.90 -1.98
N ASP A 160 8.26 -6.88 -2.08
CA ASP A 160 7.49 -7.83 -2.89
C ASP A 160 7.80 -7.65 -4.39
N MET A 161 7.87 -6.41 -4.86
CA MET A 161 8.25 -6.10 -6.23
C MET A 161 9.63 -6.68 -6.55
N THR A 162 10.62 -6.46 -5.68
CA THR A 162 11.99 -6.95 -5.90
C THR A 162 12.05 -8.47 -5.83
N ALA A 163 11.43 -9.08 -4.81
CA ALA A 163 11.42 -10.54 -4.66
C ALA A 163 10.84 -11.23 -5.89
N ASN A 164 9.75 -10.70 -6.43
CA ASN A 164 9.10 -11.25 -7.61
C ASN A 164 9.96 -11.05 -8.88
N LEU A 165 10.49 -9.84 -9.12
CA LEU A 165 11.27 -9.55 -10.32
C LEU A 165 12.59 -10.32 -10.35
N ILE A 166 13.31 -10.35 -9.22
CA ILE A 166 14.59 -11.06 -9.10
C ILE A 166 14.36 -12.57 -9.09
N GLY A 167 13.37 -13.06 -8.33
CA GLY A 167 13.04 -14.48 -8.28
C GLY A 167 12.67 -15.04 -9.66
N ARG A 168 11.96 -14.28 -10.49
CA ARG A 168 11.62 -14.72 -11.86
C ARG A 168 12.79 -14.65 -12.84
N LYS A 169 13.65 -13.63 -12.74
CA LYS A 169 14.74 -13.42 -13.71
C LYS A 169 16.00 -14.21 -13.37
N PHE A 170 16.32 -14.34 -12.09
CA PHE A 170 17.59 -14.89 -11.60
C PHE A 170 17.41 -16.06 -10.63
N GLY A 171 16.18 -16.38 -10.22
CA GLY A 171 15.93 -17.44 -9.25
C GLY A 171 16.29 -18.81 -9.78
N ARG A 172 17.11 -19.54 -9.01
CA ARG A 172 17.54 -20.91 -9.32
C ARG A 172 17.10 -21.86 -8.21
N SER A 173 17.18 -21.40 -6.97
CA SER A 173 16.97 -22.21 -5.77
C SER A 173 15.54 -22.03 -5.27
N LYS A 174 14.65 -22.98 -5.59
CA LYS A 174 13.24 -22.91 -5.17
C LYS A 174 13.10 -23.12 -3.67
N ILE A 175 12.12 -22.42 -3.09
CA ILE A 175 11.72 -22.61 -1.69
C ILE A 175 10.67 -23.72 -1.67
N ARG A 176 11.03 -24.86 -1.08
CA ARG A 176 10.14 -26.04 -0.96
C ARG A 176 9.56 -26.46 -2.32
N THR A 177 8.25 -26.66 -2.41
CA THR A 177 7.49 -27.00 -3.62
C THR A 177 6.86 -25.78 -4.30
N THR A 178 7.19 -24.57 -3.86
CA THR A 178 6.58 -23.32 -4.35
C THR A 178 7.27 -22.79 -5.61
N LYS A 179 6.69 -21.75 -6.22
CA LYS A 179 7.33 -20.99 -7.31
C LYS A 179 8.27 -19.89 -6.79
N LYS A 180 8.35 -19.67 -5.47
CA LYS A 180 9.23 -18.67 -4.86
C LYS A 180 10.67 -19.20 -4.81
N THR A 181 11.65 -18.30 -4.83
CA THR A 181 13.07 -18.67 -4.80
C THR A 181 13.81 -17.95 -3.70
N TYR A 182 14.87 -18.57 -3.17
CA TYR A 182 15.70 -17.96 -2.13
C TYR A 182 16.37 -16.67 -2.61
N GLU A 183 16.77 -16.60 -3.88
CA GLU A 183 17.35 -15.38 -4.45
C GLU A 183 16.33 -14.22 -4.49
N GLY A 184 15.07 -14.52 -4.81
CA GLY A 184 13.98 -13.55 -4.71
C GLY A 184 13.76 -13.10 -3.27
N LEU A 185 13.64 -14.05 -2.34
CA LEU A 185 13.44 -13.76 -0.91
C LEU A 185 14.52 -12.84 -0.34
N PHE A 186 15.80 -13.18 -0.53
CA PHE A 186 16.91 -12.35 -0.03
C PHE A 186 16.94 -10.97 -0.69
N ALA A 187 16.73 -10.88 -2.00
CA ALA A 187 16.68 -9.59 -2.69
C ALA A 187 15.52 -8.72 -2.19
N GLY A 188 14.33 -9.32 -1.99
CA GLY A 188 13.17 -8.64 -1.42
C GLY A 188 13.45 -8.13 -0.02
N MET A 189 14.02 -8.97 0.85
CA MET A 189 14.39 -8.58 2.22
C MET A 189 15.41 -7.44 2.23
N SER A 190 16.47 -7.52 1.41
CA SER A 190 17.48 -6.45 1.34
C SER A 190 16.88 -5.11 0.89
N VAL A 191 16.03 -5.13 -0.15
CA VAL A 191 15.39 -3.91 -0.63
C VAL A 191 14.34 -3.39 0.36
N ALA A 192 13.58 -4.27 1.01
CA ALA A 192 12.66 -3.88 2.07
C ALA A 192 13.40 -3.13 3.19
N TYR A 193 14.51 -3.69 3.68
CA TYR A 193 15.32 -3.05 4.72
C TYR A 193 15.83 -1.66 4.31
N ILE A 194 16.43 -1.56 3.12
CA ILE A 194 16.95 -0.29 2.58
C ILE A 194 15.82 0.73 2.40
N SER A 195 14.68 0.32 1.83
CA SER A 195 13.54 1.20 1.62
C SER A 195 12.93 1.69 2.94
N GLY A 196 12.91 0.84 3.97
CA GLY A 196 12.49 1.22 5.32
C GLY A 196 13.42 2.28 5.93
N ILE A 197 14.74 2.08 5.84
CA ILE A 197 15.72 3.09 6.29
C ILE A 197 15.52 4.41 5.54
N ILE A 198 15.42 4.39 4.21
CA ILE A 198 15.22 5.59 3.40
C ILE A 198 13.94 6.32 3.84
N THR A 199 12.84 5.57 4.03
CA THR A 199 11.56 6.14 4.50
C THR A 199 11.73 6.82 5.85
N LEU A 200 12.40 6.17 6.80
CA LEU A 200 12.66 6.75 8.12
C LEU A 200 13.57 7.98 8.04
N LEU A 201 14.57 8.01 7.16
CA LEU A 201 15.40 9.19 6.96
C LEU A 201 14.60 10.39 6.44
N PHE A 202 13.64 10.17 5.53
CA PHE A 202 12.72 11.22 5.10
C PHE A 202 11.80 11.66 6.23
N LEU A 203 11.23 10.71 6.99
CA LEU A 203 10.37 11.02 8.13
C LEU A 203 11.13 11.67 9.30
N ASN A 204 12.45 11.53 9.38
CA ASN A 204 13.27 12.16 10.41
C ASN A 204 13.24 13.70 10.34
N GLN A 205 12.85 14.26 9.19
CA GLN A 205 12.61 15.70 9.05
C GLN A 205 11.34 16.16 9.78
N LEU A 206 10.37 15.26 9.97
CA LEU A 206 9.08 15.54 10.60
C LEU A 206 9.03 15.06 12.05
N TYR A 207 9.67 13.91 12.33
CA TYR A 207 9.68 13.26 13.63
C TYR A 207 11.12 13.04 14.07
N LYS A 208 11.46 13.30 15.34
CA LYS A 208 12.81 13.02 15.86
C LYS A 208 12.99 11.50 16.01
N ILE A 209 13.67 10.87 15.05
CA ILE A 209 13.90 9.43 15.05
C ILE A 209 15.31 9.16 15.59
N ASN A 210 15.39 8.36 16.66
CA ASN A 210 16.67 7.93 17.21
C ASN A 210 17.34 6.85 16.32
N LEU A 211 18.65 6.69 16.45
CA LEU A 211 19.42 5.71 15.68
C LEU A 211 18.92 4.27 15.89
N LEU A 212 18.47 3.96 17.10
CA LEU A 212 17.93 2.64 17.45
C LEU A 212 16.69 2.31 16.60
N THR A 213 15.74 3.26 16.50
CA THR A 213 14.52 3.14 15.70
C THR A 213 14.84 3.04 14.22
N LEU A 214 15.81 3.84 13.75
CA LEU A 214 16.27 3.82 12.35
C LEU A 214 16.76 2.44 11.90
N ILE A 215 17.36 1.67 12.81
CA ILE A 215 17.93 0.34 12.51
C ILE A 215 16.91 -0.77 12.83
N LEU A 216 16.30 -0.75 14.01
CA LEU A 216 15.47 -1.85 14.50
C LEU A 216 14.14 -1.98 13.75
N LEU A 217 13.44 -0.87 13.46
CA LEU A 217 12.13 -0.97 12.79
C LEU A 217 12.25 -1.59 11.39
N PRO A 218 13.15 -1.12 10.49
CA PRO A 218 13.33 -1.77 9.20
C PRO A 218 13.81 -3.21 9.32
N LEU A 219 14.65 -3.53 10.31
CA LEU A 219 15.13 -4.89 10.53
C LEU A 219 13.94 -5.82 10.87
N ILE A 220 13.12 -5.43 11.83
CA ILE A 220 11.98 -6.24 12.26
C ILE A 220 10.94 -6.37 11.14
N GLY A 221 10.62 -5.27 10.45
CA GLY A 221 9.72 -5.31 9.30
C GLY A 221 10.21 -6.26 8.20
N THR A 222 11.51 -6.26 7.94
CA THR A 222 12.15 -7.13 6.94
C THR A 222 12.09 -8.60 7.36
N MET A 223 12.35 -8.91 8.63
CA MET A 223 12.27 -10.27 9.15
C MET A 223 10.85 -10.82 9.04
N ILE A 224 9.84 -10.02 9.41
CA ILE A 224 8.43 -10.40 9.29
C ILE A 224 8.06 -10.64 7.83
N MET A 225 8.45 -9.73 6.94
CA MET A 225 8.21 -9.88 5.52
C MET A 225 8.84 -11.17 4.96
N GLY A 226 10.10 -11.45 5.34
CA GLY A 226 10.78 -12.68 4.95
C GLY A 226 10.09 -13.94 5.47
N ILE A 227 9.58 -13.93 6.71
CA ILE A 227 8.80 -15.03 7.27
C ILE A 227 7.50 -15.23 6.49
N LEU A 228 6.75 -14.16 6.21
CA LEU A 228 5.50 -14.25 5.47
C LEU A 228 5.73 -14.77 4.05
N ASP A 229 6.77 -14.29 3.37
CA ASP A 229 7.11 -14.71 2.01
C ASP A 229 7.57 -16.18 1.97
N PHE A 230 8.30 -16.64 3.00
CA PHE A 230 8.73 -18.03 3.16
C PHE A 230 7.58 -19.00 3.49
N LEU A 231 6.57 -18.55 4.24
CA LEU A 231 5.43 -19.38 4.63
C LEU A 231 4.48 -19.67 3.45
N ASP A 232 4.43 -18.78 2.45
CA ASP A 232 3.55 -18.89 1.27
C ASP A 232 2.08 -19.10 1.67
N LEU A 233 1.53 -18.15 2.44
CA LEU A 233 0.15 -18.20 2.93
C LEU A 233 -0.86 -18.19 1.76
N ASP A 234 -2.01 -18.84 1.96
CA ASP A 234 -3.10 -18.84 0.96
C ASP A 234 -3.78 -17.47 0.79
N VAL A 235 -3.58 -16.57 1.75
CA VAL A 235 -4.08 -15.19 1.73
C VAL A 235 -3.20 -14.35 0.82
N ASP A 236 -3.81 -13.46 0.03
CA ASP A 236 -3.09 -12.57 -0.89
C ASP A 236 -2.00 -11.76 -0.17
N ASP A 237 -0.75 -11.89 -0.63
CA ASP A 237 0.42 -11.19 -0.11
C ASP A 237 0.21 -9.67 -0.04
N ASN A 238 -0.55 -9.09 -0.98
CA ASN A 238 -0.82 -7.65 -1.01
C ASN A 238 -1.73 -7.18 0.14
N LEU A 239 -2.50 -8.09 0.74
CA LEU A 239 -3.29 -7.82 1.95
C LEU A 239 -2.47 -8.17 3.19
N SER A 240 -1.89 -9.38 3.21
CA SER A 240 -1.16 -9.93 4.36
C SER A 240 0.03 -9.06 4.77
N TYR A 241 0.84 -8.62 3.81
CA TYR A 241 2.02 -7.81 4.10
C TYR A 241 1.63 -6.47 4.72
N ASN A 242 0.71 -5.77 4.07
CA ASN A 242 0.23 -4.47 4.55
C ASN A 242 -0.33 -4.59 5.97
N PHE A 243 -1.19 -5.58 6.24
CA PHE A 243 -1.81 -5.69 7.55
C PHE A 243 -0.83 -6.14 8.64
N VAL A 244 -0.13 -7.26 8.43
CA VAL A 244 0.72 -7.88 9.47
C VAL A 244 1.94 -7.01 9.78
N ILE A 245 2.63 -6.50 8.76
CA ILE A 245 3.82 -5.69 8.96
C ILE A 245 3.44 -4.38 9.66
N THR A 246 2.36 -3.71 9.25
CA THR A 246 1.91 -2.49 9.94
C THR A 246 1.55 -2.76 11.38
N THR A 247 0.80 -3.83 11.65
CA THR A 247 0.37 -4.20 13.01
C THR A 247 1.58 -4.36 13.93
N VAL A 248 2.57 -5.14 13.50
CA VAL A 248 3.74 -5.41 14.34
C VAL A 248 4.61 -4.17 14.49
N LEU A 249 4.87 -3.43 13.41
CA LEU A 249 5.65 -2.21 13.48
C LEU A 249 4.95 -1.13 14.32
N PHE A 250 3.62 -1.06 14.32
CA PHE A 250 2.86 -0.15 15.17
C PHE A 250 3.11 -0.42 16.65
N PHE A 251 2.93 -1.66 17.10
CA PHE A 251 3.18 -2.00 18.51
C PHE A 251 4.63 -1.80 18.91
N ILE A 252 5.60 -2.14 18.05
CA ILE A 252 7.01 -1.88 18.33
C ILE A 252 7.30 -0.38 18.40
N SER A 253 6.69 0.41 17.52
CA SER A 253 6.85 1.86 17.49
C SER A 253 6.32 2.51 18.78
N ILE A 254 5.26 1.96 19.39
CA ILE A 254 4.81 2.40 20.73
C ILE A 254 5.95 2.27 21.75
N PHE A 255 6.72 1.19 21.75
CA PHE A 255 7.80 1.01 22.72
C PHE A 255 9.08 1.81 22.40
N LEU A 256 9.32 2.13 21.13
CA LEU A 256 10.55 2.81 20.70
C LEU A 256 10.42 4.33 20.62
N LEU A 257 9.20 4.85 20.45
CA LEU A 257 8.91 6.28 20.26
C LEU A 257 8.09 6.92 21.39
N ALA A 258 7.45 6.14 22.27
CA ALA A 258 6.87 6.66 23.51
C ALA A 258 7.98 6.91 24.55
#